data_AF-A0A501PNG5-F1
#
_entry.id   AF-A0A501PNG5-F1
#
_cell.length_a   1.000
_cell.length_b   1.000
_cell.length_c   1.000
_cell.angle_alpha   90.00
_cell.angle_beta   90.00
_cell.angle_gamma   90.00
#
_symmetry.space_group_name_H-M   'P 1'
#
loop_
_entity.id
_entity.type
_entity.pdbx_description
1 polymer ?
#
loop_
_entity_poly.entity_id
_entity_poly.type
_entity_poly.pdbx_seq_one_letter_code
_entity_poly.pdbx_strand_id
1 'polypeptide(L)'
;MAAHFNQLAHELANDNIQPLQDYVVQRGLPRPVIRKNPELGTLPCQKIRYAYQYWIAQKAETGTTPGRDSIRPSRLGIALGNVSLLESIDDGRDYKYRLYGSNIAHFARQDLQGMRLTELAARFPNKKYNDGEFHLAIYQYCQASAIPCYAEYASPARQERSAWQWRRLTLPLADNKGNITMLLNCMTAIPLPTEAAHGTVGRQTKSIA
;
A
#
# COMPACT_ATOMS: atom_id res chain seq x y z
N MET A 1 -16.18 -1.74 13.72
CA MET A 1 -14.93 -1.82 12.92
C MET A 1 -15.02 -1.02 11.63
N ALA A 2 -16.01 -1.24 10.75
CA ALA A 2 -16.13 -0.49 9.48
C ALA A 2 -16.17 1.05 9.61
N ALA A 3 -16.80 1.58 10.66
CA ALA A 3 -16.90 3.03 10.89
C ALA A 3 -15.52 3.71 11.13
N HIS A 4 -14.57 3.01 11.73
CA HIS A 4 -13.23 3.56 11.99
C HIS A 4 -12.39 3.65 10.70
N PHE A 5 -12.55 2.68 9.78
CA PHE A 5 -11.80 2.66 8.51
C PHE A 5 -12.19 3.82 7.60
N ASN A 6 -13.50 4.04 7.46
CA ASN A 6 -14.03 5.14 6.66
C ASN A 6 -13.58 6.50 7.19
N GLN A 7 -13.44 6.62 8.52
CA GLN A 7 -12.92 7.84 9.13
C GLN A 7 -11.47 8.11 8.73
N LEU A 8 -10.58 7.11 8.79
CA LEU A 8 -9.17 7.29 8.39
C LEU A 8 -9.02 7.69 6.91
N ALA A 9 -9.83 7.12 6.01
CA ALA A 9 -9.86 7.52 4.61
C ALA A 9 -10.36 8.95 4.42
N HIS A 10 -11.41 9.32 5.16
CA HIS A 10 -12.00 10.65 5.12
C HIS A 10 -11.00 11.72 5.58
N GLU A 11 -10.29 11.47 6.68
CA GLU A 11 -9.22 12.35 7.17
C GLU A 11 -8.10 12.51 6.12
N LEU A 12 -7.67 11.42 5.50
CA LEU A 12 -6.66 11.48 4.43
C LEU A 12 -7.13 12.29 3.21
N ALA A 13 -8.41 12.17 2.86
CA ALA A 13 -9.02 12.97 1.79
C ALA A 13 -8.99 14.47 2.11
N ASN A 14 -9.21 14.84 3.38
CA ASN A 14 -9.19 16.22 3.89
C ASN A 14 -7.78 16.72 4.26
N ASP A 15 -6.73 16.16 3.66
CA ASP A 15 -5.31 16.52 3.90
C ASP A 15 -4.81 16.24 5.33
N ASN A 16 -5.59 15.56 6.16
CA ASN A 16 -5.21 15.20 7.50
C ASN A 16 -4.61 13.79 7.55
N ILE A 17 -3.30 13.69 7.35
CA ILE A 17 -2.58 12.40 7.39
C ILE A 17 -2.33 11.90 8.83
N GLN A 18 -2.46 12.79 9.83
CA GLN A 18 -2.02 12.55 11.20
C GLN A 18 -2.75 11.36 11.86
N PRO A 19 -4.08 11.19 11.75
CA PRO A 19 -4.80 10.05 12.31
C PRO A 19 -4.30 8.70 11.77
N LEU A 20 -4.00 8.63 10.47
CA LEU A 20 -3.51 7.42 9.83
C LEU A 20 -2.07 7.11 10.25
N GLN A 21 -1.24 8.13 10.46
CA GLN A 21 0.10 7.97 11.02
C GLN A 21 0.05 7.49 12.47
N ASP A 22 -0.83 8.07 13.29
CA ASP A 22 -0.98 7.72 14.70
C ASP A 22 -1.53 6.31 14.87
N TYR A 23 -2.44 5.87 14.00
CA TYR A 23 -2.89 4.49 13.92
C TYR A 23 -1.72 3.50 13.77
N VAL A 24 -0.73 3.82 12.93
CA VAL A 24 0.45 2.97 12.72
C VAL A 24 1.39 3.04 13.93
N VAL A 25 1.64 4.24 14.47
CA VAL A 25 2.53 4.46 15.63
C VAL A 25 2.00 3.78 16.89
N GLN A 26 0.70 3.85 17.17
CA GLN A 26 0.06 3.22 18.33
C GLN A 26 0.21 1.69 18.33
N ARG A 27 0.52 1.08 17.17
CA ARG A 27 0.80 -0.35 17.04
C ARG A 27 2.28 -0.71 17.21
N GLY A 28 3.11 0.27 17.58
CA GLY A 28 4.54 0.13 17.80
C GLY A 28 5.35 0.07 16.51
N LEU A 29 4.83 0.62 15.41
CA LEU A 29 5.53 0.69 14.13
C LEU A 29 6.04 2.12 13.87
N PRO A 30 7.17 2.27 13.14
CA PRO A 30 7.62 3.57 12.66
C PRO A 30 6.52 4.34 11.93
N ARG A 31 6.53 5.67 12.12
CA ARG A 31 5.58 6.58 11.46
C ARG A 31 5.69 6.42 9.94
N PRO A 32 4.57 6.18 9.23
CA PRO A 32 4.60 5.99 7.78
C PRO A 32 4.75 7.34 7.06
N VAL A 33 5.38 7.30 5.89
CA VAL A 33 5.39 8.42 4.95
C VAL A 33 4.23 8.24 3.99
N ILE A 34 3.42 9.28 3.79
CA ILE A 34 2.27 9.26 2.88
C ILE A 34 2.35 10.50 2.01
N ARG A 35 2.25 10.33 0.69
CA ARG A 35 2.28 11.44 -0.28
C ARG A 35 1.13 11.27 -1.28
N LYS A 36 0.23 12.24 -1.27
CA LYS A 36 -0.86 12.36 -2.25
C LYS A 36 -0.32 12.97 -3.54
N ASN A 37 -0.77 12.47 -4.69
CA ASN A 37 -0.33 12.90 -6.01
C ASN A 37 1.20 13.14 -6.13
N PRO A 38 2.04 12.14 -5.79
CA PRO A 38 3.48 12.35 -5.76
C PRO A 38 4.02 12.78 -7.13
N GLU A 39 5.02 13.65 -7.14
CA GLU A 39 5.78 13.93 -8.36
C GLU A 39 6.68 12.75 -8.73
N LEU A 40 6.77 12.41 -10.02
CA LEU A 40 7.52 11.25 -10.51
C LEU A 40 8.98 11.22 -10.01
N GLY A 41 9.65 12.39 -9.98
CA GLY A 41 11.05 12.52 -9.55
C GLY A 41 11.28 12.20 -8.07
N THR A 42 10.23 12.31 -7.23
CA THR A 42 10.32 12.11 -5.77
C THR A 42 10.19 10.64 -5.33
N LEU A 43 9.86 9.74 -6.27
CA LEU A 43 9.67 8.33 -5.99
C LEU A 43 11.01 7.59 -5.94
N PRO A 44 11.29 6.83 -4.87
CA PRO A 44 12.66 6.43 -4.54
C PRO A 44 13.18 5.20 -5.31
N CYS A 45 12.32 4.42 -5.98
CA CYS A 45 12.73 3.19 -6.66
C CYS A 45 12.31 3.14 -8.13
N GLN A 46 13.18 2.54 -8.96
CA GLN A 46 13.00 2.50 -10.41
C GLN A 46 11.72 1.77 -10.83
N LYS A 47 11.36 0.68 -10.14
CA LYS A 47 10.14 -0.10 -10.43
C LYS A 47 8.87 0.73 -10.22
N ILE A 48 8.78 1.46 -9.10
CA ILE A 48 7.66 2.35 -8.81
C ILE A 48 7.62 3.51 -9.81
N ARG A 49 8.76 4.13 -10.13
CA ARG A 49 8.84 5.18 -11.16
C ARG A 49 8.37 4.67 -12.52
N TYR A 50 8.80 3.48 -12.92
CA TYR A 50 8.41 2.88 -14.20
C TYR A 50 6.91 2.62 -14.29
N ALA A 51 6.32 2.01 -13.25
CA ALA A 51 4.88 1.79 -13.20
C ALA A 51 4.09 3.11 -13.25
N TYR A 52 4.57 4.15 -12.54
CA TYR A 52 3.92 5.45 -12.54
C TYR A 52 4.00 6.14 -13.90
N GLN A 53 5.19 6.17 -14.50
CA GLN A 53 5.41 6.76 -15.82
C GLN A 53 4.53 6.08 -16.87
N TYR A 54 4.42 4.75 -16.82
CA TYR A 54 3.50 4.01 -17.69
C TYR A 54 2.04 4.45 -17.49
N TRP A 55 1.57 4.53 -16.25
CA TRP A 55 0.19 4.98 -15.96
C TRP A 55 -0.05 6.43 -16.40
N ILE A 56 0.89 7.35 -16.18
CA ILE A 56 0.82 8.74 -16.65
C ILE A 56 0.71 8.77 -18.18
N ALA A 57 1.51 7.97 -18.90
CA ALA A 57 1.45 7.90 -20.36
C ALA A 57 0.08 7.43 -20.85
N GLN A 58 -0.52 6.42 -20.18
CA GLN A 58 -1.87 5.97 -20.50
C GLN A 58 -2.92 7.05 -20.23
N LYS A 59 -2.78 7.81 -19.13
CA LYS A 59 -3.68 8.92 -18.80
C LYS A 59 -3.58 10.05 -19.83
N ALA A 60 -2.36 10.34 -20.29
CA ALA A 60 -2.14 11.36 -21.32
C ALA A 60 -2.74 10.96 -22.67
N GLU A 61 -2.69 9.67 -23.03
CA GLU A 61 -3.25 9.13 -24.27
C GLU A 61 -4.79 9.20 -24.29
N THR A 62 -5.46 8.95 -23.16
CA THR A 62 -6.93 8.96 -23.08
C THR A 62 -7.53 10.29 -22.61
N GLY A 63 -6.72 11.18 -22.04
CA GLY A 63 -7.18 12.43 -21.39
C GLY A 63 -7.97 12.21 -20.09
N THR A 64 -8.13 10.97 -19.64
CA THR A 64 -8.94 10.56 -18.48
C THR A 64 -8.21 9.48 -17.66
N THR A 65 -8.69 9.17 -16.47
CA THR A 65 -8.09 8.10 -15.66
C THR A 65 -8.09 6.78 -16.45
N PRO A 66 -6.93 6.09 -16.59
CA PRO A 66 -6.83 4.87 -17.39
C PRO A 66 -7.78 3.79 -16.89
N GLY A 67 -8.39 3.04 -17.80
CA GLY A 67 -9.16 1.86 -17.43
C GLY A 67 -8.30 0.62 -17.22
N ARG A 68 -8.84 -0.42 -16.59
CA ARG A 68 -8.13 -1.71 -16.49
C ARG A 68 -7.73 -2.25 -17.86
N ASP A 69 -8.61 -2.09 -18.85
CA ASP A 69 -8.41 -2.61 -20.20
C ASP A 69 -7.41 -1.81 -21.04
N SER A 70 -6.84 -0.72 -20.53
CA SER A 70 -5.67 -0.06 -21.16
C SER A 70 -4.34 -0.59 -20.59
N ILE A 71 -4.35 -1.12 -19.36
CA ILE A 71 -3.15 -1.66 -18.72
C ILE A 71 -2.76 -3.01 -19.36
N ARG A 72 -1.63 -3.01 -20.09
CA ARG A 72 -1.03 -4.21 -20.71
C ARG A 72 0.10 -4.76 -19.82
N PRO A 73 -0.01 -5.98 -19.27
CA PRO A 73 1.05 -6.55 -18.44
C PRO A 73 2.43 -6.59 -19.11
N SER A 74 2.49 -6.88 -20.41
CA SER A 74 3.74 -6.89 -21.19
C SER A 74 4.45 -5.53 -21.25
N ARG A 75 3.73 -4.42 -21.02
CA ARG A 75 4.30 -3.06 -20.98
C ARG A 75 4.72 -2.61 -19.58
N LEU A 76 4.45 -3.39 -18.53
CA LEU A 76 4.89 -3.07 -17.16
C LEU A 76 6.37 -3.35 -16.93
N GLY A 77 7.04 -4.07 -17.85
CA GLY A 77 8.48 -4.30 -17.83
C GLY A 77 9.01 -4.75 -16.46
N ILE A 78 9.98 -4.00 -15.92
CA ILE A 78 10.63 -4.31 -14.64
C ILE A 78 9.67 -4.26 -13.43
N ALA A 79 8.51 -3.61 -13.56
CA ALA A 79 7.52 -3.51 -12.51
C ALA A 79 6.57 -4.72 -12.46
N LEU A 80 6.48 -5.54 -13.51
CA LEU A 80 5.45 -6.58 -13.66
C LEU A 80 5.36 -7.55 -12.47
N GLY A 81 6.49 -8.07 -11.98
CA GLY A 81 6.48 -8.97 -10.81
C GLY A 81 6.15 -8.27 -9.49
N ASN A 82 6.11 -6.94 -9.47
CA ASN A 82 5.98 -6.09 -8.30
C ASN A 82 4.63 -5.34 -8.29
N VAL A 83 3.67 -5.74 -9.12
CA VAL A 83 2.33 -5.13 -9.12
C VAL A 83 1.27 -6.04 -8.52
N SER A 84 0.21 -5.45 -7.97
CA SER A 84 -1.03 -6.14 -7.65
C SER A 84 -2.23 -5.37 -8.21
N LEU A 85 -3.27 -6.09 -8.61
CA LEU A 85 -4.53 -5.50 -9.03
C LEU A 85 -5.59 -5.78 -7.97
N LEU A 86 -6.22 -4.73 -7.48
CA LEU A 86 -7.32 -4.83 -6.53
C LEU A 86 -8.59 -4.35 -7.20
N GLU A 87 -9.66 -5.11 -7.01
CA GLU A 87 -11.00 -4.72 -7.40
C GLU A 87 -11.76 -4.22 -6.17
N SER A 88 -12.45 -3.10 -6.35
CA SER A 88 -13.31 -2.52 -5.33
C SER A 88 -14.58 -3.36 -5.13
N ILE A 89 -14.96 -3.60 -3.88
CA ILE A 89 -16.19 -4.29 -3.49
C ILE A 89 -17.08 -3.31 -2.73
N ASP A 90 -18.37 -3.31 -3.08
CA ASP A 90 -19.41 -2.48 -2.45
C ASP A 90 -19.01 -1.00 -2.34
N ASP A 91 -18.43 -0.45 -3.41
CA ASP A 91 -17.94 0.93 -3.50
C ASP A 91 -16.86 1.25 -2.45
N GLY A 92 -15.81 0.42 -2.41
CA GLY A 92 -14.63 0.65 -1.59
C GLY A 92 -14.78 0.25 -0.13
N ARG A 93 -15.84 -0.47 0.24
CA ARG A 93 -15.95 -1.06 1.59
C ARG A 93 -14.94 -2.17 1.82
N ASP A 94 -14.56 -2.87 0.76
CA ASP A 94 -13.51 -3.90 0.77
C ASP A 94 -12.84 -3.98 -0.61
N TYR A 95 -11.75 -4.73 -0.70
CA TYR A 95 -10.98 -4.92 -1.92
C TYR A 95 -10.54 -6.36 -2.09
N LYS A 96 -10.69 -6.91 -3.30
CA LYS A 96 -10.23 -8.26 -3.64
C LYS A 96 -9.01 -8.21 -4.54
N TYR A 97 -7.98 -8.96 -4.17
CA TYR A 97 -6.80 -9.14 -5.01
C TYR A 97 -7.16 -9.99 -6.23
N ARG A 98 -7.19 -9.38 -7.42
CA ARG A 98 -7.40 -10.06 -8.70
C ARG A 98 -6.10 -10.55 -9.33
N LEU A 99 -4.99 -9.88 -9.00
CA LEU A 99 -3.64 -10.29 -9.36
C LEU A 99 -2.70 -9.93 -8.21
N TYR A 100 -1.76 -10.82 -7.92
CA TYR A 100 -0.72 -10.59 -6.93
C TYR A 100 0.65 -10.94 -7.52
N GLY A 101 1.51 -9.94 -7.67
CA GLY A 101 2.80 -10.08 -8.35
C GLY A 101 3.73 -11.07 -7.65
N SER A 102 4.45 -11.87 -8.41
CA SER A 102 5.31 -12.94 -7.91
C SER A 102 6.43 -12.46 -6.96
N ASN A 103 7.02 -11.28 -7.22
CA ASN A 103 8.02 -10.71 -6.31
C ASN A 103 7.37 -10.25 -5.01
N ILE A 104 6.16 -9.67 -5.07
CA ILE A 104 5.41 -9.32 -3.86
C ILE A 104 5.14 -10.59 -3.05
N ALA A 105 4.63 -11.64 -3.70
CA ALA A 105 4.36 -12.92 -3.07
C ALA A 105 5.60 -13.54 -2.42
N HIS A 106 6.75 -13.45 -3.10
CA HIS A 106 8.03 -13.90 -2.57
C HIS A 106 8.42 -13.17 -1.28
N PHE A 107 8.43 -11.82 -1.27
CA PHE A 107 8.76 -11.03 -0.09
C PHE A 107 7.72 -11.16 1.03
N ALA A 108 6.44 -11.20 0.67
CA ALA A 108 5.33 -11.45 1.58
C ALA A 108 5.24 -12.92 2.02
N ARG A 109 6.08 -13.82 1.48
CA ARG A 109 6.06 -15.29 1.59
C ARG A 109 4.67 -15.92 1.46
N GLN A 110 3.77 -15.25 0.76
CA GLN A 110 2.35 -15.58 0.66
C GLN A 110 1.78 -15.02 -0.63
N ASP A 111 1.00 -15.83 -1.31
CA ASP A 111 0.14 -15.36 -2.39
C ASP A 111 -1.23 -14.98 -1.81
N LEU A 112 -1.62 -13.72 -2.02
CA LEU A 112 -2.90 -13.17 -1.58
C LEU A 112 -3.93 -13.10 -2.72
N GLN A 113 -3.61 -13.60 -3.92
CA GLN A 113 -4.54 -13.61 -5.04
C GLN A 113 -5.84 -14.33 -4.67
N GLY A 114 -6.97 -13.71 -5.02
CA GLY A 114 -8.31 -14.19 -4.70
C GLY A 114 -8.82 -13.79 -3.32
N MET A 115 -7.96 -13.33 -2.40
CA MET A 115 -8.38 -12.91 -1.06
C MET A 115 -8.96 -11.51 -1.03
N ARG A 116 -9.85 -11.26 -0.07
CA ARG A 116 -10.28 -9.92 0.32
C ARG A 116 -9.35 -9.31 1.37
N LEU A 117 -9.30 -7.98 1.42
CA LEU A 117 -8.51 -7.27 2.42
C LEU A 117 -9.01 -7.56 3.84
N THR A 118 -10.33 -7.63 4.03
CA THR A 118 -10.94 -7.98 5.33
C THR A 118 -10.65 -9.43 5.77
N GLU A 119 -10.48 -10.36 4.82
CA GLU A 119 -10.13 -11.76 5.11
C GLU A 119 -8.69 -11.90 5.64
N LEU A 120 -7.80 -10.94 5.34
CA LEU A 120 -6.44 -10.95 5.88
C LEU A 120 -6.42 -10.90 7.41
N ALA A 121 -7.42 -10.24 8.02
CA ALA A 121 -7.53 -10.16 9.47
C ALA A 121 -7.76 -11.53 10.13
N ALA A 122 -8.62 -12.34 9.51
CA ALA A 122 -8.89 -13.71 9.98
C ALA A 122 -7.68 -14.63 9.74
N ARG A 123 -6.99 -14.45 8.61
CA ARG A 123 -5.80 -15.25 8.26
C ARG A 123 -4.56 -14.87 9.08
N PHE A 124 -4.47 -13.62 9.53
CA PHE A 124 -3.37 -13.07 10.33
C PHE A 124 -3.91 -12.43 11.62
N PRO A 125 -4.37 -13.25 12.59
CA PRO A 125 -5.10 -12.76 13.76
C PRO A 125 -4.23 -11.89 14.70
N ASN A 126 -2.91 -12.00 14.61
CA ASN A 126 -2.02 -11.14 15.39
C ASN A 126 -2.07 -9.70 14.84
N LYS A 127 -2.63 -8.82 15.66
CA LYS A 127 -2.79 -7.37 15.41
C LYS A 127 -1.48 -6.61 15.19
N LYS A 128 -0.28 -7.18 15.32
CA LYS A 128 0.94 -6.52 14.82
C LYS A 128 1.14 -6.70 13.31
N TYR A 129 0.45 -7.66 12.72
CA TYR A 129 0.69 -8.14 11.36
C TYR A 129 -0.46 -7.90 10.38
N ASN A 130 -1.49 -7.20 10.82
CA ASN A 130 -2.70 -6.91 10.05
C ASN A 130 -2.86 -5.39 9.83
N ASP A 131 -2.14 -4.85 8.87
CA ASP A 131 -2.21 -3.45 8.43
C ASP A 131 -3.38 -3.17 7.46
N GLY A 132 -4.43 -3.99 7.51
CA GLY A 132 -5.61 -3.90 6.64
C GLY A 132 -6.26 -2.51 6.69
N GLU A 133 -6.40 -1.89 7.86
CA GLU A 133 -7.02 -0.56 7.99
C GLU A 133 -6.18 0.53 7.33
N PHE A 134 -4.86 0.44 7.48
CA PHE A 134 -3.94 1.37 6.85
C PHE A 134 -3.99 1.25 5.32
N HIS A 135 -4.09 0.03 4.80
CA HIS A 135 -4.25 -0.21 3.36
C HIS A 135 -5.61 0.25 2.86
N LEU A 136 -6.68 -0.06 3.59
CA LEU A 136 -8.04 0.30 3.26
C LEU A 136 -8.19 1.82 3.15
N ALA A 137 -7.66 2.59 4.09
CA ALA A 137 -7.70 4.05 4.06
C ALA A 137 -7.05 4.64 2.79
N ILE A 138 -5.89 4.10 2.39
CA ILE A 138 -5.19 4.54 1.18
C ILE A 138 -5.98 4.16 -0.09
N TYR A 139 -6.56 2.95 -0.12
CA TYR A 139 -7.35 2.48 -1.26
C TYR A 139 -8.63 3.29 -1.44
N GLN A 140 -9.35 3.54 -0.35
CA GLN A 140 -10.55 4.38 -0.33
C GLN A 140 -10.22 5.81 -0.76
N TYR A 141 -9.12 6.39 -0.28
CA TYR A 141 -8.66 7.70 -0.74
C TYR A 141 -8.40 7.72 -2.25
N CYS A 142 -7.62 6.77 -2.78
CA CYS A 142 -7.33 6.69 -4.21
C CYS A 142 -8.59 6.50 -5.07
N GLN A 143 -9.53 5.67 -4.60
CA GLN A 143 -10.80 5.42 -5.28
C GLN A 143 -11.66 6.69 -5.32
N ALA A 144 -11.89 7.33 -4.17
CA ALA A 144 -12.78 8.48 -4.06
C ALA A 144 -12.24 9.72 -4.78
N SER A 145 -10.92 9.92 -4.77
CA SER A 145 -10.29 11.11 -5.36
C SER A 145 -9.84 10.92 -6.80
N ALA A 146 -9.73 9.68 -7.29
CA ALA A 146 -9.04 9.35 -8.55
C ALA A 146 -7.60 9.92 -8.62
N ILE A 147 -6.93 10.08 -7.48
CA ILE A 147 -5.57 10.60 -7.36
C ILE A 147 -4.60 9.48 -6.91
N PRO A 148 -3.39 9.38 -7.50
CA PRO A 148 -2.34 8.48 -7.03
C PRO A 148 -1.92 8.73 -5.58
N CYS A 149 -1.62 7.67 -4.83
CA CYS A 149 -1.10 7.78 -3.46
C CYS A 149 0.13 6.91 -3.27
N TYR A 150 1.20 7.52 -2.78
CA TYR A 150 2.42 6.83 -2.37
C TYR A 150 2.50 6.68 -0.86
N ALA A 151 2.95 5.52 -0.40
CA ALA A 151 3.19 5.27 1.01
C ALA A 151 4.48 4.46 1.26
N GLU A 152 5.20 4.82 2.32
CA GLU A 152 6.26 4.01 2.92
C GLU A 152 5.85 3.61 4.34
N TYR A 153 5.95 2.33 4.65
CA TYR A 153 5.52 1.80 5.94
C TYR A 153 6.35 0.56 6.33
N ALA A 154 6.53 0.35 7.62
CA ALA A 154 7.24 -0.81 8.13
C ALA A 154 6.27 -1.98 8.35
N SER A 155 6.74 -3.19 8.04
CA SER A 155 6.12 -4.43 8.51
C SER A 155 7.03 -5.06 9.56
N PRO A 156 6.50 -5.43 10.74
CA PRO A 156 7.33 -5.96 11.81
C PRO A 156 7.87 -7.34 11.44
N ALA A 157 9.03 -7.67 12.04
CA ALA A 157 9.61 -9.00 11.91
C ALA A 157 8.60 -10.07 12.38
N ARG A 158 8.53 -11.17 11.64
CA ARG A 158 7.88 -12.43 12.06
C ARG A 158 9.00 -13.40 12.39
N GLN A 159 8.73 -14.47 13.14
CA GLN A 159 9.75 -15.45 13.57
C GLN A 159 10.73 -15.87 12.43
N GLU A 160 10.25 -15.95 11.19
CA GLU A 160 11.06 -16.26 9.99
C GLU A 160 11.23 -15.10 8.99
N ARG A 161 10.83 -13.87 9.33
CA ARG A 161 10.90 -12.71 8.43
C ARG A 161 11.61 -11.56 9.11
N SER A 162 12.64 -11.02 8.44
CA SER A 162 13.20 -9.71 8.77
C SER A 162 12.09 -8.65 8.78
N ALA A 163 12.29 -7.57 9.54
CA ALA A 163 11.47 -6.39 9.37
C ALA A 163 11.71 -5.80 7.97
N TRP A 164 10.66 -5.34 7.31
CA TRP A 164 10.74 -4.78 5.95
C TRP A 164 10.18 -3.38 5.94
N GLN A 165 10.82 -2.47 5.19
CA GLN A 165 10.20 -1.24 4.77
C GLN A 165 9.54 -1.48 3.42
N TRP A 166 8.21 -1.41 3.41
CA TRP A 166 7.41 -1.47 2.22
C TRP A 166 7.27 -0.07 1.62
N ARG A 167 7.33 -0.01 0.31
CA ARG A 167 7.02 1.17 -0.50
C ARG A 167 5.94 0.78 -1.49
N ARG A 168 4.85 1.53 -1.51
CA ARG A 168 3.70 1.27 -2.39
C ARG A 168 3.30 2.55 -3.09
N LEU A 169 3.15 2.47 -4.41
CA LEU A 169 2.37 3.44 -5.17
C LEU A 169 1.04 2.80 -5.55
N THR A 170 -0.06 3.47 -5.24
CA THR A 170 -1.43 3.07 -5.56
C THR A 170 -1.95 3.97 -6.67
N LEU A 171 -2.41 3.37 -7.77
CA LEU A 171 -2.84 4.07 -8.98
C LEU A 171 -4.31 3.72 -9.28
N PRO A 172 -5.19 4.72 -9.46
CA PRO A 172 -6.59 4.46 -9.74
C PRO A 172 -6.80 4.00 -11.19
N LEU A 173 -7.74 3.08 -11.38
CA LEU A 173 -8.18 2.61 -12.69
C LEU A 173 -9.70 2.72 -12.81
N ALA A 174 -10.17 3.38 -13.88
CA ALA A 174 -11.58 3.65 -14.10
C ALA A 174 -12.29 2.51 -14.87
N ASP A 175 -13.61 2.40 -14.70
CA ASP A 175 -14.48 1.70 -15.64
C ASP A 175 -14.83 2.59 -16.85
N ASN A 176 -15.67 2.10 -17.74
CA ASN A 176 -16.15 2.84 -18.91
C ASN A 176 -17.06 4.04 -18.57
N LYS A 177 -17.51 4.17 -17.33
CA LYS A 177 -18.31 5.29 -16.81
C LYS A 177 -17.46 6.31 -16.03
N GLY A 178 -16.14 6.07 -15.91
CA GLY A 178 -15.23 6.92 -15.16
C GLY A 178 -15.16 6.60 -13.65
N ASN A 179 -15.88 5.60 -13.16
CA ASN A 179 -15.82 5.22 -11.74
C ASN A 179 -14.53 4.43 -11.47
N ILE A 180 -13.86 4.71 -10.35
CA ILE A 180 -12.66 3.95 -9.98
C ILE A 180 -13.08 2.60 -9.38
N THR A 181 -13.07 1.56 -10.20
CA THR A 181 -13.48 0.19 -9.81
C THR A 181 -12.28 -0.73 -9.53
N MET A 182 -11.08 -0.31 -9.95
CA MET A 182 -9.85 -1.05 -9.72
C MET A 182 -8.71 -0.14 -9.28
N LEU A 183 -7.75 -0.73 -8.56
CA LEU A 183 -6.51 -0.10 -8.17
C LEU A 183 -5.32 -0.95 -8.63
N LEU A 184 -4.33 -0.31 -9.25
CA LEU A 184 -3.03 -0.90 -9.54
C LEU A 184 -2.03 -0.46 -8.49
N ASN A 185 -1.53 -1.41 -7.70
CA ASN A 185 -0.41 -1.14 -6.81
C ASN A 185 0.89 -1.53 -7.50
N CYS A 186 1.95 -0.74 -7.29
CA CYS A 186 3.34 -1.18 -7.46
C CYS A 186 4.04 -1.16 -6.10
N MET A 187 4.60 -2.28 -5.68
CA MET A 187 5.13 -2.49 -4.33
C MET A 187 6.56 -3.00 -4.37
N THR A 188 7.42 -2.43 -3.53
CA THR A 188 8.77 -2.94 -3.29
C THR A 188 9.03 -3.04 -1.80
N ALA A 189 9.83 -4.02 -1.40
CA ALA A 189 10.28 -4.20 -0.03
C ALA A 189 11.80 -4.04 0.03
N ILE A 190 12.29 -3.36 1.06
CA ILE A 190 13.71 -3.35 1.42
C ILE A 190 13.88 -3.81 2.87
N PRO A 191 14.93 -4.56 3.20
CA PRO A 191 15.15 -4.99 4.58
C PRO A 191 15.32 -3.75 5.48
N LEU A 192 14.65 -3.73 6.63
CA LEU A 192 14.99 -2.78 7.68
C LEU A 192 16.26 -3.29 8.37
N PRO A 193 17.28 -2.43 8.58
CA PRO A 193 18.43 -2.78 9.40
C PRO A 193 17.98 -3.28 10.77
N THR A 194 18.63 -4.32 11.29
CA THR A 194 18.27 -5.02 12.54
C THR A 194 18.16 -4.05 13.74
N GLU A 195 18.91 -2.96 13.75
CA GLU A 195 18.88 -1.92 14.79
C GLU A 195 17.56 -1.12 14.81
N ALA A 196 16.88 -0.96 13.67
CA ALA A 196 15.59 -0.27 13.58
C ALA A 196 14.39 -1.20 13.85
N ALA A 197 14.60 -2.52 13.83
CA ALA A 197 13.55 -3.53 14.05
C ALA A 197 13.21 -3.72 15.53
N HIS A 198 14.17 -3.42 16.42
CA HIS A 198 13.98 -3.32 17.86
C HIS A 198 13.82 -1.86 18.20
N GLY A 199 12.59 -1.33 18.20
CA GLY A 199 12.32 0.00 18.74
C GLY A 199 13.06 0.15 20.07
N THR A 200 13.87 1.20 20.18
CA THR A 200 14.85 1.41 21.23
C THR A 200 14.25 1.19 22.61
N VAL A 201 14.37 -0.02 23.15
CA VAL A 201 14.19 -0.27 24.58
C VAL A 201 15.47 0.25 25.19
N GLY A 202 15.39 1.44 25.80
CA GLY A 202 16.49 2.05 26.52
C GLY A 202 17.13 1.02 27.45
N ARG A 203 18.37 0.67 27.16
CA ARG A 203 19.19 -0.15 28.04
C ARG A 203 19.54 0.74 29.23
N GLN A 204 18.69 0.74 30.27
CA GLN A 204 19.11 1.24 31.57
C GLN A 204 20.21 0.30 32.07
N THR A 205 21.46 0.70 31.88
CA THR A 205 22.59 0.18 32.65
C THR A 205 22.36 0.60 34.10
N LYS A 206 21.85 -0.33 34.92
CA LYS A 206 22.08 -0.26 36.36
C LYS A 206 23.57 -0.48 36.57
N SER A 207 24.30 0.60 36.86
CA SER A 207 25.61 0.50 37.47
C SER A 207 25.41 -0.01 38.90
N ILE A 208 25.90 -1.21 39.17
CA ILE A 208 26.14 -1.69 40.52
C ILE A 208 27.66 -1.65 40.68
N ALA A 209 28.15 -0.64 41.38
CA ALA A 209 29.35 -0.60 42.20
C ALA A 209 29.48 0.83 42.73
#